data_AF-A0A1M2VXH1-F1
#
_entry.id   AF-A0A1M2VXH1-F1
#
_cell.length_a   1.000
_cell.length_b   1.000
_cell.length_c   1.000
_cell.angle_alpha   90.00
_cell.angle_beta   90.00
_cell.angle_gamma   90.00
#
_symmetry.space_group_name_H-M   'P 1'
#
loop_
_entity.id
_entity.type
_entity.pdbx_description
1 polymer ?
#
loop_
_entity_poly.entity_id
_entity_poly.type
_entity_poly.pdbx_seq_one_letter_code
_entity_poly.pdbx_strand_id
1 'polypeptide(L)' 'MCGYPSAKLRSFEWGQKAKRRKTTGTGRMRYLKEVSRRFKNGFRENTRAVKRTKTTTEA' A
#
# COMPACT_ATOMS: atom_id res chain seq x y z
N MET A 1 -22.43 7.66 -3.07
CA MET A 1 -22.85 8.76 -2.17
C MET A 1 -22.23 8.63 -0.79
N CYS A 2 -21.80 9.74 -0.20
CA CYS A 2 -21.04 9.82 1.06
C CYS A 2 -21.91 9.86 2.33
N GLY A 3 -23.16 10.36 2.25
CA GLY A 3 -24.05 10.44 3.42
C GLY A 3 -23.77 11.63 4.34
N TYR A 4 -23.12 12.70 3.82
CA TYR A 4 -22.96 13.97 4.52
C TYR A 4 -24.33 14.49 4.99
N PRO A 5 -24.48 14.98 6.24
CA PRO A 5 -23.45 15.39 7.21
C PRO A 5 -22.95 14.31 8.19
N SER A 6 -23.37 13.04 8.05
CA SER A 6 -22.95 11.99 8.99
C SER A 6 -21.44 11.74 8.94
N ALA A 7 -20.83 11.52 10.12
CA ALA A 7 -19.41 11.20 10.25
C ALA A 7 -19.07 9.82 9.67
N LYS A 8 -20.02 8.87 9.69
CA LYS A 8 -19.80 7.52 9.15
C LYS A 8 -20.04 7.50 7.64
N LEU A 9 -19.17 6.77 6.92
CA LEU A 9 -19.36 6.56 5.49
C LEU A 9 -20.61 5.71 5.24
N ARG A 10 -21.53 6.23 4.42
CA ARG A 10 -22.72 5.48 3.99
C ARG A 10 -22.34 4.20 3.24
N SER A 11 -22.75 3.04 3.76
CA SER A 11 -22.58 1.71 3.17
C SER A 11 -23.79 0.82 3.45
N PHE A 12 -24.16 -0.05 2.50
CA PHE A 12 -25.27 -1.00 2.63
C PHE A 12 -24.89 -2.35 2.01
N GLU A 13 -25.32 -3.46 2.64
CA GLU A 13 -25.00 -4.83 2.18
C GLU A 13 -25.63 -5.19 0.83
N TRP A 14 -26.81 -4.64 0.51
CA TRP A 14 -27.44 -4.83 -0.79
C TRP A 14 -26.71 -4.10 -1.94
N GLY A 15 -25.76 -3.20 -1.62
CA GLY A 15 -25.04 -2.35 -2.56
C GLY A 15 -23.63 -2.79 -2.90
N GLN A 16 -23.38 -4.07 -3.23
CA GLN A 16 -22.03 -4.63 -3.44
C GLN A 16 -21.19 -3.85 -4.49
N LYS A 17 -21.80 -3.41 -5.60
CA LYS A 17 -21.12 -2.58 -6.62
C LYS A 17 -20.68 -1.23 -6.07
N ALA A 18 -21.48 -0.64 -5.18
CA ALA A 18 -21.14 0.63 -4.54
C ALA A 18 -19.98 0.47 -3.55
N LYS A 19 -19.94 -0.65 -2.80
CA LYS A 19 -18.80 -1.02 -1.95
C LYS A 19 -17.52 -1.19 -2.76
N ARG A 20 -17.57 -1.95 -3.88
CA ARG A 20 -16.41 -2.17 -4.75
C ARG A 20 -15.81 -0.89 -5.30
N ARG A 21 -16.62 0.11 -5.63
CA ARG A 21 -16.13 1.42 -6.11
C ARG A 21 -15.36 2.20 -5.04
N LYS A 22 -15.62 1.95 -3.76
CA LYS A 22 -15.11 2.72 -2.62
C LYS A 22 -14.11 1.97 -1.74
N THR A 23 -13.91 0.68 -1.96
CA THR A 23 -13.03 -0.14 -1.13
C THR A 23 -11.59 0.39 -1.17
N THR A 24 -10.83 0.14 -0.10
CA THR A 24 -9.39 0.37 -0.07
C THR A 24 -8.74 -0.37 -1.25
N GLY A 25 -7.95 0.33 -2.06
CA GLY A 25 -7.38 -0.24 -3.29
C GLY A 25 -7.71 0.56 -4.56
N THR A 26 -8.83 1.28 -4.59
CA THR A 26 -9.32 1.93 -5.83
C THR A 26 -8.79 3.35 -6.07
N GLY A 27 -7.98 3.89 -5.17
CA GLY A 27 -7.46 5.25 -5.23
C GLY A 27 -5.95 5.35 -5.11
N ARG A 28 -5.44 6.59 -4.94
CA ARG A 28 -3.99 6.88 -4.91
C ARG A 28 -3.22 6.18 -3.78
N MET A 29 -3.88 5.83 -2.67
CA MET A 29 -3.30 5.12 -1.52
C MET A 29 -1.89 5.62 -1.11
N ARG A 30 -1.72 6.95 -1.00
CA ARG A 30 -0.40 7.60 -0.81
C ARG A 30 0.44 6.95 0.29
N TYR A 31 -0.18 6.61 1.42
CA TYR A 31 0.49 5.96 2.55
C TYR A 31 0.50 4.42 2.41
N LEU A 32 -0.68 3.79 2.32
CA LEU A 32 -0.80 2.33 2.35
C LEU A 32 -0.01 1.61 1.24
N LYS A 33 0.13 2.23 0.06
CA LYS A 33 0.93 1.68 -1.04
C LYS A 33 2.41 1.57 -0.65
N GLU A 34 2.93 2.55 0.07
CA GLU A 34 4.31 2.53 0.53
C GLU A 34 4.51 1.56 1.68
N VAL A 35 3.56 1.48 2.62
CA VAL A 35 3.58 0.51 3.72
C VAL A 35 3.70 -0.92 3.19
N SER A 36 2.94 -1.29 2.16
CA SER A 36 3.05 -2.61 1.53
C SER A 36 4.46 -2.89 0.98
N ARG A 37 5.11 -1.89 0.38
CA ARG A 37 6.50 -1.99 -0.10
C ARG A 37 7.49 -2.12 1.06
N ARG A 38 7.33 -1.34 2.12
CA ARG A 38 8.17 -1.41 3.33
C ARG A 38 8.03 -2.75 4.03
N PHE A 39 6.80 -3.28 4.12
CA PHE A 39 6.52 -4.60 4.69
C PHE A 39 7.29 -5.71 3.96
N LYS A 40 7.27 -5.73 2.61
CA LYS A 40 8.06 -6.70 1.82
C LYS A 40 9.57 -6.58 2.05
N ASN A 41 10.03 -5.38 2.38
CA ASN A 41 11.43 -5.09 2.67
C ASN A 41 11.76 -5.24 4.18
N GLY A 42 10.84 -5.76 4.99
CA GLY A 42 11.03 -5.99 6.43
C GLY A 42 11.15 -4.72 7.27
N PHE A 43 10.53 -3.61 6.82
CA PHE A 43 10.61 -2.29 7.48
C PHE A 43 12.03 -1.82 7.78
N ARG A 44 12.98 -2.16 6.90
CA ARG A 44 14.36 -1.71 7.03
C ARG A 44 14.44 -0.19 6.97
N GLU A 45 15.05 0.39 8.00
CA GLU A 45 15.39 1.80 8.07
C GLU A 45 16.91 1.98 7.99
N ASN A 46 17.36 3.09 7.41
CA ASN A 46 18.77 3.48 7.35
C ASN A 46 19.76 2.54 6.63
N THR A 47 19.29 1.51 5.92
CA THR A 47 20.18 0.65 5.11
C THR A 47 20.34 1.21 3.69
N ARG A 48 21.58 1.46 3.26
CA ARG A 48 21.90 1.81 1.86
C ARG A 48 22.23 0.55 1.06
N ALA A 49 21.81 0.50 -0.20
CA ALA A 49 22.16 -0.60 -1.09
C ALA A 49 23.68 -0.56 -1.37
N VAL A 50 24.39 -1.63 -0.99
CA VAL A 50 25.82 -1.77 -1.27
C VAL A 50 25.98 -2.34 -2.68
N LYS A 51 26.89 -1.75 -3.48
CA LYS A 51 27.24 -2.28 -4.81
C LYS A 51 27.87 -3.67 -4.64
N ARG A 52 27.24 -4.71 -5.19
CA ARG A 52 27.82 -6.05 -5.22
C ARG A 52 28.86 -6.12 -6.35
N THR A 53 30.14 -6.06 -6.01
CA THR A 53 31.23 -6.40 -6.94
C THR A 53 31.47 -7.90 -6.92
N LYS A 54 31.64 -8.51 -8.09
CA LYS A 54 32.02 -9.93 -8.17
C LYS A 54 33.45 -10.06 -7.62
N THR A 55 33.67 -10.99 -6.69
CA THR A 55 35.02 -11.38 -6.27
C THR A 55 35.70 -12.03 -7.46
N THR A 56 36.74 -11.39 -7.99
CA THR A 56 37.63 -12.03 -8.95
C THR A 56 38.36 -13.13 -8.17
N THR A 57 38.06 -14.39 -8.45
CA THR A 57 38.86 -15.50 -7.97
C THR A 57 40.22 -15.39 -8.66
N GLU A 58 41.25 -15.02 -7.89
CA GLU A 58 42.64 -15.13 -8.35
C GLU A 58 43.00 -16.62 -8.44
N ALA A 59 43.77 -16.93 -9.48
CA ALA A 59 43.99 -18.26 -10.07
C ALA A 59 44.49 -19.34 -9.10
#